data_AF-A0A2G2IAR4-F1
#
_entry.id   AF-A0A2G2IAR4-F1
#
_cell.length_a   1.000
_cell.length_b   1.000
_cell.length_c   1.000
_cell.angle_alpha   90.00
_cell.angle_beta   90.00
_cell.angle_gamma   90.00
#
_symmetry.space_group_name_H-M   'P 1'
#
loop_
_entity.id
_entity.type
_entity.pdbx_description
1 polymer ?
#
loop_
_entity_poly.entity_id
_entity_poly.type
_entity_poly.pdbx_seq_one_letter_code
_entity_poly.pdbx_strand_id
1 'polypeptide(L)'
;MSVLGTVYFIQECEAGPVKIGWTAGAPTVRLAALQTGNPRQLSIVAAQLGVTAETERFWHKHFAASHLRAEWFDCTPEVAEVIALYRWVDPRLGHPVSKYLKASGLSREELSERAGISRTTLWRIMSGKGEHSTATLKAVSDATGNAVTLAQLVESKAQSEAA
;
A
#
# COMPACT_ATOMS: atom_id res chain seq x y z
N MET A 1 25.17 13.26 3.77
CA MET A 1 23.93 13.23 2.97
C MET A 1 22.89 12.46 3.73
N SER A 2 21.72 13.05 3.99
CA SER A 2 20.62 12.35 4.66
C SER A 2 19.93 11.42 3.65
N VAL A 3 19.64 10.18 4.06
CA VAL A 3 18.94 9.21 3.22
C VAL A 3 17.46 9.60 3.16
N LEU A 4 16.91 9.68 1.95
CA LEU A 4 15.48 9.86 1.73
C LEU A 4 14.75 8.53 1.88
N GLY A 5 13.51 8.60 2.32
CA GLY A 5 12.66 7.45 2.57
C GLY A 5 11.22 7.87 2.82
N THR A 6 10.51 7.06 3.58
CA THR A 6 9.09 7.21 3.85
C THR A 6 8.84 7.22 5.35
N VAL A 7 8.16 8.26 5.86
CA VAL A 7 7.46 8.17 7.14
C VAL A 7 6.10 7.52 6.89
N TYR A 8 5.75 6.51 7.67
CA TYR A 8 4.48 5.79 7.57
C TYR A 8 3.73 5.80 8.90
N PHE A 9 2.41 5.73 8.79
CA PHE A 9 1.47 5.60 9.89
C PHE A 9 0.76 4.26 9.72
N ILE A 10 0.97 3.33 10.67
CA ILE A 10 0.30 2.03 10.70
C ILE A 10 -0.71 2.04 11.84
N GLN A 11 -1.99 1.86 11.53
CA GLN A 11 -3.06 1.81 12.51
C GLN A 11 -3.44 0.37 12.86
N GLU A 12 -3.67 0.12 14.13
CA GLU A 12 -4.30 -1.11 14.64
C GLU A 12 -5.81 -0.97 14.63
N CYS A 13 -6.51 -1.83 13.88
CA CYS A 13 -7.96 -1.78 13.69
C CYS A 13 -8.45 -0.39 13.23
N GLU A 14 -9.76 -0.23 13.03
CA GLU A 14 -10.32 1.10 12.74
C GLU A 14 -10.32 1.95 14.01
N ALA A 15 -9.85 3.20 13.91
CA ALA A 15 -9.76 4.17 15.00
C ALA A 15 -8.87 3.78 16.20
N GLY A 16 -8.12 2.68 16.12
CA GLY A 16 -7.20 2.28 17.19
C GLY A 16 -5.84 2.98 17.12
N PRO A 17 -4.89 2.57 17.98
CA PRO A 17 -3.56 3.17 18.07
C PRO A 17 -2.80 3.20 16.76
N VAL A 18 -1.99 4.24 16.58
CA VAL A 18 -1.22 4.50 15.37
C VAL A 18 0.27 4.43 15.68
N LYS A 19 0.97 3.55 14.97
CA LYS A 19 2.43 3.52 14.95
C LYS A 19 2.96 4.49 13.91
N ILE A 20 3.92 5.33 14.29
CA ILE A 20 4.61 6.23 13.37
C ILE A 20 6.06 5.79 13.25
N GLY A 21 6.53 5.51 12.04
CA GLY A 21 7.91 5.09 11.82
C GLY A 21 8.46 5.54 10.47
N TRP A 22 9.79 5.47 10.31
CA TRP A 22 10.46 5.73 9.05
C TRP A 22 11.09 4.47 8.44
N THR A 23 11.24 4.46 7.11
CA THR A 23 12.05 3.46 6.41
C THR A 23 12.64 4.03 5.12
N ALA A 24 13.85 3.60 4.75
CA ALA A 24 14.44 3.86 3.44
C ALA A 24 13.82 2.99 2.32
N GLY A 25 13.05 1.95 2.67
CA GLY A 25 12.41 1.04 1.72
C GLY A 25 10.88 1.21 1.67
N ALA A 26 10.19 0.16 1.22
CA ALA A 26 8.73 0.18 1.15
C ALA A 26 8.08 -0.01 2.54
N PRO A 27 7.15 0.87 2.97
CA PRO A 27 6.48 0.74 4.27
C PRO A 27 5.62 -0.54 4.38
N THR A 28 5.20 -1.12 3.25
CA THR A 28 4.48 -2.39 3.22
C THR A 28 5.28 -3.57 3.78
N VAL A 29 6.62 -3.54 3.66
CA VAL A 29 7.50 -4.54 4.27
C VAL A 29 7.49 -4.40 5.80
N ARG A 30 7.45 -3.16 6.30
CA ARG A 30 7.35 -2.87 7.74
C ARG A 30 6.01 -3.31 8.32
N LEU A 31 4.92 -3.06 7.59
CA LEU A 31 3.58 -3.57 7.95
C LEU A 31 3.59 -5.09 8.07
N ALA A 32 4.08 -5.81 7.06
CA ALA A 32 4.12 -7.27 7.07
C ALA A 32 4.94 -7.82 8.24
N ALA A 33 6.11 -7.23 8.51
CA ALA A 33 6.96 -7.62 9.63
C ALA A 33 6.33 -7.32 10.99
N LEU A 34 5.61 -6.20 11.13
CA LEU A 34 4.94 -5.84 12.39
C LEU A 34 3.71 -6.72 12.66
N GLN A 35 2.98 -7.10 11.61
CA GLN A 35 1.78 -7.95 11.71
C GLN A 35 2.10 -9.34 12.28
N THR A 36 3.29 -9.89 12.07
CA THR A 36 3.65 -11.23 12.61
C THR A 36 3.65 -11.28 14.13
N GLY A 37 3.92 -10.14 14.79
CA GLY A 37 3.93 -9.99 16.24
C GLY A 37 2.69 -9.28 16.81
N ASN A 38 1.74 -8.85 15.97
CA ASN A 38 0.49 -8.24 16.42
C ASN A 38 -0.70 -9.10 15.96
N PRO A 39 -1.50 -9.70 16.86
CA PRO A 39 -2.66 -10.51 16.48
C PRO A 39 -3.80 -9.69 15.88
N ARG A 40 -3.83 -8.36 16.07
CA ARG A 40 -4.85 -7.47 15.53
C ARG A 40 -4.45 -6.95 14.16
N GLN A 41 -5.46 -6.75 13.30
CA GLN A 41 -5.22 -6.30 11.92
C GLN A 41 -4.59 -4.92 11.90
N LEU A 42 -3.48 -4.81 11.17
CA LEU A 42 -2.76 -3.56 10.93
C LEU A 42 -3.00 -3.07 9.51
N SER A 43 -3.02 -1.76 9.32
CA SER A 43 -3.12 -1.12 8.00
C SER A 43 -2.26 0.14 7.94
N ILE A 44 -1.59 0.37 6.80
CA ILE A 44 -0.97 1.69 6.56
C ILE A 44 -2.10 2.66 6.22
N VAL A 45 -2.22 3.72 7.02
CA VAL A 45 -3.28 4.73 6.87
C VAL A 45 -2.77 6.05 6.32
N ALA A 46 -1.48 6.33 6.49
CA ALA A 46 -0.80 7.48 5.89
C ALA A 46 0.67 7.21 5.58
N ALA A 47 1.20 7.92 4.58
CA ALA A 47 2.63 7.90 4.25
C ALA A 47 3.09 9.24 3.66
N GLN A 48 4.23 9.72 4.13
CA GLN A 48 4.93 10.89 3.59
C GLN A 48 6.21 10.40 2.90
N LEU A 49 6.27 10.57 1.58
CA LEU A 49 7.35 10.09 0.71
C LEU A 49 8.46 11.13 0.55
N GLY A 50 9.68 10.69 0.24
CA GLY A 50 10.80 11.57 -0.07
C GLY A 50 11.32 12.38 1.12
N VAL A 51 11.11 11.88 2.34
CA VAL A 51 11.50 12.55 3.59
C VAL A 51 12.57 11.78 4.34
N THR A 52 13.28 12.47 5.22
CA THR A 52 14.33 11.89 6.06
C THR A 52 13.77 11.35 7.38
N ALA A 53 14.56 10.55 8.08
CA ALA A 53 14.25 10.10 9.45
C ALA A 53 14.05 11.25 10.46
N GLU A 54 14.42 12.49 10.12
CA GLU A 54 14.15 13.65 10.96
C GLU A 54 12.66 13.99 11.01
N THR A 55 11.93 13.67 9.94
CA THR A 55 10.49 13.91 9.86
C THR A 55 9.71 12.99 10.81
N GLU A 56 10.16 11.74 11.00
CA GLU A 56 9.61 10.87 12.04
C GLU A 56 9.81 11.47 13.43
N ARG A 57 11.03 11.93 13.75
CA ARG A 57 11.33 12.56 15.04
C ARG A 57 10.47 13.81 15.28
N PHE A 58 10.24 14.59 14.21
CA PHE A 58 9.32 15.71 14.26
C PHE A 58 7.91 15.26 14.66
N TRP A 59 7.35 14.24 14.00
CA TRP A 59 6.01 13.73 14.32
C TRP A 59 5.93 13.11 15.73
N HIS A 60 6.94 12.37 16.16
CA HIS A 60 6.99 11.85 17.53
C HIS A 60 6.99 12.97 18.58
N LYS A 61 7.73 14.05 18.33
CA LYS A 61 7.76 15.22 19.21
C LYS A 61 6.43 15.98 19.18
N HIS A 62 5.86 16.17 18.00
CA HIS A 62 4.60 16.87 17.81
C HIS A 62 3.45 16.15 18.53
N PHE A 63 3.39 14.82 18.40
CA PHE A 63 2.39 13.97 19.05
C PHE A 63 2.78 13.45 20.44
N ALA A 64 3.73 14.11 21.12
CA ALA A 64 4.20 13.63 22.42
C ALA A 64 3.06 13.50 23.46
N ALA A 65 2.02 14.33 23.36
CA ALA A 65 0.85 14.28 24.23
C ALA A 65 -0.05 13.04 24.02
N SER A 66 -0.04 12.43 22.83
CA SER A 66 -0.78 11.20 22.53
C SER A 66 0.10 9.95 22.56
N HIS A 67 1.34 10.06 23.03
CA HIS A 67 2.26 8.92 23.11
C HIS A 67 1.76 7.85 24.07
N LEU A 68 1.64 6.61 23.59
CA LEU A 68 1.24 5.47 24.40
C LEU A 68 2.45 4.65 24.85
N ARG A 69 3.22 4.14 23.88
CA ARG A 69 4.39 3.30 24.16
C ARG A 69 5.27 3.16 22.92
N ALA A 70 6.59 3.27 23.11
CA ALA A 70 7.58 3.13 22.04
C ALA A 70 7.27 4.07 20.86
N GLU A 71 6.82 3.55 19.73
CA GLU A 71 6.47 4.34 18.53
C GLU A 71 4.95 4.39 18.30
N TRP A 72 4.14 4.02 19.29
CA TRP A 72 2.68 3.98 19.22
C TRP A 72 2.05 5.18 19.92
N PHE A 73 1.03 5.74 19.28
CA PHE A 73 0.30 6.92 19.67
C PHE A 73 -1.21 6.66 19.64
N ASP A 74 -1.96 7.37 20.46
CA ASP A 74 -3.42 7.36 20.39
C ASP A 74 -3.91 8.10 19.13
N CYS A 75 -5.03 7.67 18.56
CA CYS A 75 -5.60 8.27 17.35
C CYS A 75 -6.47 9.48 17.68
N THR A 76 -5.86 10.51 18.26
CA THR A 76 -6.53 11.77 18.57
C THR A 76 -6.99 12.50 17.30
N PRO A 77 -7.87 13.51 17.39
CA PRO A 77 -8.27 14.32 16.23
C PRO A 77 -7.09 14.90 15.45
N GLU A 78 -6.06 15.36 16.17
CA GLU A 78 -4.82 15.91 15.56
C GLU A 78 -4.07 14.85 14.74
N VAL A 79 -3.95 13.62 15.27
CA VAL A 79 -3.34 12.50 14.53
C VAL A 79 -4.20 12.15 13.31
N ALA A 80 -5.54 12.15 13.45
CA ALA A 80 -6.47 11.86 12.36
C ALA A 80 -6.38 12.91 11.23
N GLU A 81 -6.20 14.19 11.54
CA GLU A 81 -6.00 15.26 10.56
C GLU A 81 -4.73 15.04 9.72
N VAL A 82 -3.62 14.67 10.37
CA VAL A 82 -2.37 14.36 9.66
C VAL A 82 -2.50 13.09 8.83
N ILE A 83 -3.22 12.08 9.32
CA ILE A 83 -3.55 10.89 8.54
C ILE A 83 -4.35 11.26 7.29
N ALA A 84 -5.33 12.17 7.41
CA ALA A 84 -6.12 12.62 6.27
C ALA A 84 -5.26 13.38 5.24
N LEU A 85 -4.33 14.22 5.70
CA LEU A 85 -3.42 14.99 4.85
C LEU A 85 -2.46 14.10 4.06
N TYR A 86 -1.91 13.06 4.68
CA TYR A 86 -0.95 12.14 4.06
C TYR A 86 -1.57 10.78 3.74
N ARG A 87 -2.87 10.76 3.47
CA ARG A 87 -3.64 9.52 3.36
C ARG A 87 -2.98 8.53 2.40
N TRP A 88 -2.70 7.34 2.92
CA TRP A 88 -2.15 6.26 2.13
C TRP A 88 -3.25 5.68 1.25
N VAL A 89 -3.01 5.73 -0.06
CA VAL A 89 -3.74 4.92 -1.02
C VAL A 89 -2.80 3.81 -1.42
N ASP A 90 -3.11 2.57 -1.00
CA ASP A 90 -2.33 1.42 -1.45
C ASP A 90 -2.29 1.43 -2.99
N PRO A 91 -1.11 1.62 -3.61
CA PRO A 91 -1.02 1.68 -5.07
C PRO A 91 -1.60 0.43 -5.72
N ARG A 92 -1.55 -0.72 -5.01
CA ARG A 92 -2.14 -1.98 -5.46
C ARG A 92 -3.67 -1.93 -5.49
N LEU A 93 -4.31 -1.21 -4.57
CA LEU A 93 -5.78 -1.09 -4.52
C LEU A 93 -6.33 -0.08 -5.53
N GLY A 94 -5.50 0.87 -5.99
CA GLY A 94 -5.81 1.75 -7.11
C GLY A 94 -5.80 1.06 -8.47
N HIS A 95 -5.11 -0.09 -8.57
CA HIS A 95 -4.92 -0.83 -9.81
C HIS A 95 -6.28 -1.24 -10.44
N PRO A 96 -6.44 -1.12 -11.77
CA PRO A 96 -7.66 -1.51 -12.49
C PRO A 96 -8.16 -2.91 -12.15
N VAL A 97 -7.24 -3.89 -12.04
CA VAL A 97 -7.56 -5.27 -11.64
C VAL A 97 -8.14 -5.34 -10.22
N SER A 98 -7.60 -4.60 -9.26
CA SER A 98 -8.14 -4.58 -7.89
C SER A 98 -9.55 -4.03 -7.84
N LYS A 99 -9.82 -2.96 -8.61
CA LYS A 99 -11.16 -2.38 -8.73
C LYS A 99 -12.14 -3.38 -9.35
N TYR A 100 -11.71 -4.07 -10.41
CA TYR A 100 -12.50 -5.12 -11.06
C TYR A 100 -12.83 -6.28 -10.12
N LEU A 101 -11.84 -6.83 -9.40
CA LEU A 101 -12.06 -7.94 -8.46
C LEU A 101 -13.06 -7.55 -7.37
N LYS A 102 -12.95 -6.34 -6.83
CA LYS A 102 -13.90 -5.81 -5.84
C LYS A 102 -15.32 -5.68 -6.40
N ALA A 103 -15.46 -5.18 -7.64
CA ALA A 103 -16.76 -4.96 -8.25
C ALA A 103 -17.43 -6.27 -8.72
N SER A 104 -16.65 -7.25 -9.15
CA SER A 104 -17.12 -8.53 -9.67
C SER A 104 -17.31 -9.60 -8.59
N GLY A 105 -16.74 -9.41 -7.40
CA GLY A 105 -16.72 -10.42 -6.34
C GLY A 105 -15.74 -11.57 -6.60
N LEU A 106 -14.97 -11.51 -7.69
CA LEU A 106 -13.95 -12.51 -8.03
C LEU A 106 -12.76 -12.45 -7.07
N SER A 107 -12.25 -13.62 -6.72
CA SER A 107 -10.97 -13.78 -6.04
C SER A 107 -9.79 -13.64 -7.01
N ARG A 108 -8.59 -13.44 -6.46
CA ARG A 108 -7.35 -13.40 -7.26
C ARG A 108 -7.04 -14.76 -7.87
N GLU A 109 -7.31 -15.82 -7.12
CA GLU A 109 -7.23 -17.21 -7.53
C GLU A 109 -8.02 -17.42 -8.83
N GLU A 110 -9.32 -17.13 -8.82
CA GLU A 110 -10.20 -17.32 -9.98
C GLU A 110 -9.76 -16.51 -11.20
N LEU A 111 -9.36 -15.25 -11.01
CA LEU A 111 -8.89 -14.44 -12.13
C LEU A 111 -7.57 -14.96 -12.71
N SER A 112 -6.64 -15.41 -11.85
CA SER A 112 -5.36 -15.95 -12.31
C SER A 112 -5.55 -17.24 -13.11
N GLU A 113 -6.47 -18.10 -12.69
CA GLU A 113 -6.84 -19.33 -13.41
C GLU A 113 -7.46 -19.01 -14.77
N ARG A 114 -8.41 -18.06 -14.82
CA ARG A 114 -9.04 -17.61 -16.08
C ARG A 114 -8.03 -17.03 -17.07
N ALA A 115 -7.04 -16.30 -16.56
CA ALA A 115 -5.98 -15.72 -17.38
C ALA A 115 -4.87 -16.71 -17.75
N GLY A 116 -4.89 -17.93 -17.21
CA GLY A 116 -3.84 -18.93 -17.45
C GLY A 116 -2.48 -18.52 -16.89
N ILE A 117 -2.44 -17.76 -15.79
CA ILE A 117 -1.19 -17.27 -15.16
C ILE A 117 -1.13 -17.65 -13.68
N SER A 118 0.07 -17.64 -13.11
CA SER A 118 0.23 -17.87 -11.68
C SER A 118 -0.32 -16.71 -10.84
N ARG A 119 -0.78 -17.00 -9.62
CA ARG A 119 -1.15 -15.98 -8.62
C ARG A 119 -0.03 -14.98 -8.35
N THR A 120 1.22 -15.44 -8.39
CA THR A 120 2.41 -14.61 -8.25
C THR A 120 2.57 -13.64 -9.42
N THR A 121 2.28 -14.08 -10.65
CA THR A 121 2.30 -13.23 -11.85
C THR A 121 1.21 -12.16 -11.76
N LEU A 122 -0.02 -12.55 -11.37
CA LEU A 122 -1.10 -11.59 -11.16
C LEU A 122 -0.75 -10.55 -10.09
N TRP A 123 -0.14 -11.00 -8.98
CA TRP A 123 0.34 -10.10 -7.92
C TRP A 123 1.41 -9.11 -8.41
N ARG A 124 2.35 -9.57 -9.25
CA ARG A 124 3.39 -8.69 -9.84
C ARG A 124 2.78 -7.61 -10.72
N ILE A 125 1.82 -7.97 -11.57
CA ILE A 125 1.06 -7.03 -12.41
C ILE A 125 0.36 -5.99 -11.52
N MET A 126 -0.42 -6.45 -10.54
CA MET A 126 -1.16 -5.56 -9.63
C MET A 126 -0.26 -4.65 -8.78
N SER A 127 0.98 -5.07 -8.54
CA SER A 127 1.96 -4.33 -7.75
C SER A 127 2.94 -3.52 -8.59
N GLY A 128 2.77 -3.52 -9.92
CA GLY A 128 3.67 -2.82 -10.86
C GLY A 128 5.12 -3.32 -10.85
N LYS A 129 5.34 -4.58 -10.43
CA LYS A 129 6.69 -5.13 -10.24
C LYS A 129 7.15 -5.95 -11.43
N GLY A 130 8.23 -5.49 -12.06
CA GLY A 130 8.94 -6.21 -13.10
C GLY A 130 8.31 -6.09 -14.49
N GLU A 131 9.04 -6.55 -15.50
CA GLU A 131 8.57 -6.53 -16.89
C GLU A 131 7.56 -7.64 -17.14
N HIS A 132 6.50 -7.30 -17.88
CA HIS A 132 5.45 -8.24 -18.28
C HIS A 132 5.24 -8.13 -19.79
N SER A 133 5.21 -9.27 -20.46
CA SER A 133 4.96 -9.29 -21.90
C SER A 133 3.55 -8.78 -22.20
N THR A 134 3.39 -8.15 -23.37
CA THR A 134 2.07 -7.74 -23.88
C THR A 134 1.10 -8.91 -23.93
N ALA A 135 1.58 -10.11 -24.23
CA ALA A 135 0.77 -11.34 -24.22
C ALA A 135 0.19 -11.64 -22.83
N THR A 136 1.01 -11.54 -21.76
CA THR A 136 0.56 -11.74 -20.38
C THR A 136 -0.47 -10.69 -19.96
N LEU A 137 -0.23 -9.42 -20.29
CA LEU A 137 -1.19 -8.35 -19.98
C LEU A 137 -2.50 -8.53 -20.76
N LYS A 138 -2.42 -8.96 -22.02
CA LYS A 138 -3.59 -9.28 -22.84
C LYS A 138 -4.39 -10.44 -22.25
N ALA A 139 -3.74 -11.49 -21.75
CA ALA A 139 -4.42 -12.61 -21.11
C ALA A 139 -5.24 -12.16 -19.88
N VAL A 140 -4.71 -11.22 -19.09
CA VAL A 140 -5.46 -10.59 -17.99
C VAL A 140 -6.63 -9.76 -18.50
N SER A 141 -6.42 -8.94 -19.53
CA SER A 141 -7.50 -8.15 -20.17
C SER A 141 -8.65 -9.05 -20.64
N ASP A 142 -8.32 -10.11 -21.40
CA ASP A 142 -9.28 -11.07 -21.94
C ASP A 142 -10.04 -11.80 -20.81
N ALA A 143 -9.34 -12.21 -19.74
CA ALA A 143 -9.94 -12.89 -18.58
C ALA A 143 -10.92 -12.02 -17.77
N THR A 144 -10.81 -10.68 -17.88
CA THR A 144 -11.79 -9.74 -17.32
C THR A 144 -12.94 -9.44 -18.29
N GLY A 145 -12.99 -10.07 -19.46
CA GLY A 145 -13.93 -9.73 -20.53
C GLY A 145 -13.69 -8.31 -21.09
N ASN A 146 -12.44 -7.84 -21.07
CA ASN A 146 -12.02 -6.48 -21.41
C ASN A 146 -12.58 -5.37 -20.50
N ALA A 147 -13.11 -5.70 -19.33
CA ALA A 147 -13.47 -4.70 -18.32
C ALA A 147 -12.24 -3.97 -17.78
N VAL A 148 -11.09 -4.65 -17.74
CA VAL A 148 -9.77 -4.04 -17.55
C VAL A 148 -9.02 -4.09 -18.86
N THR A 149 -8.75 -2.94 -19.47
CA THR A 149 -8.13 -2.88 -20.80
C THR A 149 -6.63 -3.05 -20.75
N LEU A 150 -6.03 -3.49 -21.86
CA LEU A 150 -4.57 -3.53 -22.01
C LEU A 150 -3.91 -2.17 -21.76
N ALA A 151 -4.53 -1.07 -22.22
CA ALA A 151 -4.02 0.29 -22.00
C ALA A 151 -3.96 0.63 -20.50
N GLN A 152 -5.02 0.32 -19.74
CA GLN A 152 -5.06 0.52 -18.29
C GLN A 152 -3.98 -0.27 -17.55
N LEU A 153 -3.67 -1.49 -18.02
CA LEU A 153 -2.61 -2.34 -17.45
C LEU A 153 -1.21 -1.78 -17.74
N VAL A 154 -1.00 -1.22 -18.94
CA VAL A 154 0.28 -0.60 -19.33
C VAL A 154 0.49 0.71 -18.57
N GLU A 155 -0.53 1.56 -18.45
CA GLU A 155 -0.46 2.85 -17.76
C GLU A 155 -0.23 2.68 -16.24
N SER A 156 -0.81 1.64 -15.65
CA SER A 156 -0.63 1.36 -14.21
C SER A 156 0.82 0.99 -13.84
N LYS A 157 1.65 0.57 -14.82
CA LYS A 157 3.10 0.38 -14.66
C LYS A 157 3.81 1.71 -14.35
N ALA A 158 3.43 2.78 -15.05
CA ALA A 158 4.12 4.07 -14.96
C ALA A 158 3.91 4.76 -13.61
N GLN A 159 2.77 4.50 -12.95
CA GLN A 159 2.44 5.11 -11.65
C GLN A 159 3.16 4.43 -10.47
N SER A 160 3.56 3.17 -10.60
CA SER A 160 4.33 2.44 -9.58
C SER A 160 5.84 2.72 -9.62
N GLU A 161 6.36 3.23 -10.74
CA GLU A 161 7.77 3.62 -10.86
C GLU A 161 8.04 5.06 -10.38
N ALA A 162 6.98 5.85 -10.18
CA ALA A 162 7.04 7.24 -9.74
C ALA A 162 6.79 7.45 -8.23
N ALA A 163 6.62 6.37 -7.46
CA ALA A 163 6.31 6.38 -6.02
C ALA A 163 7.28 5.50 -5.23
#